data_AF-A0A9D7S262-F1
#
_entry.id   AF-A0A9D7S262-F1
#
_cell.length_a   1.000
_cell.length_b   1.000
_cell.length_c   1.000
_cell.angle_alpha   90.00
_cell.angle_beta   90.00
_cell.angle_gamma   90.00
#
_symmetry.space_group_name_H-M   'P 1'
#
loop_
_entity.id
_entity.type
_entity.pdbx_description
1 polymer ?
#
loop_
_entity_poly.entity_id
_entity_poly.type
_entity_poly.pdbx_seq_one_letter_code
_entity_poly.pdbx_strand_id
1 'polypeptide(L)'
;MNRILVSLVALLLAAPLFAKQPVMPAAATAAPAFSTINGVPLRVNVGADNSYQIFNSNTPSGSLGQIYPTNAAQTADMGWFVRVGTTLYAPRFGEHPGGTATGSLGATTPYFEASLTPTNGAGTSASPYSVTVVANLGQSGLVATKTITYVNGENYFSERFRVRNTGGNTEQVTIFLGSDIYLANSDSGVPFREPTSGSPGGRTCAGVTPEYTILHIPLTPANRYTAVGYSSVWSQIGGGQLDNTVGTGCIDNGAALQWNFEVAPGGSATVLSATSFGAVPPITQFNITDVNPAQV
;
A
#
# COMPACT_ATOMS: atom_id res chain seq x y z
N MET A 1 -16.36 -64.63 13.81
CA MET A 1 -15.72 -64.25 12.52
C MET A 1 -16.60 -63.21 11.87
N ASN A 2 -16.38 -61.92 12.14
CA ASN A 2 -15.80 -60.92 11.20
C ASN A 2 -16.48 -60.96 9.81
N ARG A 3 -17.16 -59.92 9.32
CA ARG A 3 -16.69 -58.52 9.18
C ARG A 3 -17.86 -57.54 9.06
N ILE A 4 -17.79 -56.42 9.80
CA ILE A 4 -18.61 -55.23 9.61
C ILE A 4 -17.92 -54.38 8.52
N LEU A 5 -18.64 -54.08 7.44
CA LEU A 5 -18.18 -53.19 6.37
C LEU A 5 -18.60 -51.75 6.73
N VAL A 6 -17.68 -50.97 7.28
CA VAL A 6 -17.89 -49.53 7.49
C VAL A 6 -17.61 -48.81 6.18
N SER A 7 -18.64 -48.18 5.62
CA SER A 7 -18.52 -47.31 4.45
C SER A 7 -18.01 -45.95 4.90
N LEU A 8 -16.76 -45.62 4.56
CA LEU A 8 -16.18 -44.30 4.80
C LEU A 8 -16.54 -43.39 3.62
N VAL A 9 -17.63 -42.65 3.72
CA VAL A 9 -17.91 -41.54 2.80
C VAL A 9 -17.10 -40.35 3.29
N ALA A 10 -15.94 -40.11 2.67
CA ALA A 10 -15.18 -38.89 2.86
C ALA A 10 -15.94 -37.74 2.19
N LEU A 11 -16.63 -36.93 2.99
CA LEU A 11 -17.19 -35.66 2.55
C LEU A 11 -16.02 -34.69 2.33
N LEU A 12 -15.51 -34.60 1.10
CA LEU A 12 -14.62 -33.50 0.72
C LEU A 12 -15.44 -32.21 0.79
N LEU A 13 -15.24 -31.45 1.86
CA LEU A 13 -15.57 -30.02 1.89
C LEU A 13 -14.65 -29.33 0.88
N ALA A 14 -15.10 -29.23 -0.37
CA ALA A 14 -14.52 -28.32 -1.34
C ALA A 14 -14.73 -26.91 -0.80
N ALA A 15 -13.68 -26.33 -0.20
CA ALA A 15 -13.63 -24.89 0.00
C ALA A 15 -13.82 -24.24 -1.38
N PRO A 16 -14.69 -23.23 -1.52
CA PRO A 16 -14.79 -22.52 -2.78
C PRO A 16 -13.42 -21.86 -3.04
N LEU A 17 -12.69 -22.38 -4.04
CA LEU A 17 -11.68 -21.61 -4.75
C LEU A 17 -12.42 -20.41 -5.33
N PHE A 18 -12.43 -19.28 -4.62
CA PHE A 18 -12.81 -18.02 -5.22
C PHE A 18 -11.80 -17.76 -6.34
N ALA A 19 -12.23 -18.01 -7.57
CA ALA A 19 -11.46 -17.68 -8.75
C ALA A 19 -11.12 -16.18 -8.69
N LYS A 20 -9.83 -15.88 -8.76
CA LYS A 20 -9.30 -14.52 -8.81
C LYS A 20 -10.06 -13.71 -9.85
N GLN A 21 -10.36 -12.43 -9.60
CA GLN A 21 -10.65 -11.55 -10.72
C GLN A 21 -9.42 -11.57 -11.66
N PRO A 22 -9.62 -11.75 -12.98
CA PRO A 22 -8.49 -11.75 -13.90
C PRO A 22 -7.76 -10.42 -13.76
N VAL A 23 -6.42 -10.49 -13.75
CA VAL A 23 -5.58 -9.31 -13.90
C VAL A 23 -6.07 -8.54 -15.11
N MET A 24 -6.45 -7.28 -14.92
CA MET A 24 -6.75 -6.42 -16.04
C MET A 24 -5.43 -6.18 -16.79
N PRO A 25 -5.35 -6.53 -18.09
CA PRO A 25 -4.14 -6.32 -18.86
C PRO A 25 -3.83 -4.82 -18.93
N ALA A 26 -2.55 -4.50 -19.06
CA ALA A 26 -2.12 -3.13 -19.27
C ALA A 26 -2.81 -2.53 -20.51
N ALA A 27 -3.25 -1.28 -20.40
CA ALA A 27 -3.65 -0.46 -21.52
C ALA A 27 -2.45 -0.26 -22.47
N ALA A 28 -2.73 -0.01 -23.75
CA ALA A 28 -1.69 0.18 -24.78
C ALA A 28 -0.95 1.53 -24.68
N THR A 29 -1.01 2.21 -23.53
CA THR A 29 -0.32 3.47 -23.26
C THR A 29 1.03 3.22 -22.59
N ALA A 30 1.88 4.24 -22.55
CA ALA A 30 3.20 4.12 -21.95
C ALA A 30 3.11 3.97 -20.43
N ALA A 31 3.75 2.93 -19.90
CA ALA A 31 3.85 2.69 -18.47
C ALA A 31 4.44 3.91 -17.72
N PRO A 32 4.00 4.19 -16.48
CA PRO A 32 4.58 5.23 -15.67
C PRO A 32 6.10 5.05 -15.48
N ALA A 33 6.84 6.16 -15.48
CA ALA A 33 8.25 6.13 -15.08
C ALA A 33 8.37 5.73 -13.61
N PHE A 34 9.50 5.16 -13.21
CA PHE A 34 9.76 4.81 -11.83
C PHE A 34 11.24 4.98 -11.47
N SER A 35 11.51 5.18 -10.19
CA SER A 35 12.85 5.19 -9.61
C SER A 35 12.98 4.03 -8.64
N THR A 36 14.17 3.45 -8.57
CA THR A 36 14.45 2.29 -7.70
C THR A 36 15.39 2.69 -6.58
N ILE A 37 14.93 2.51 -5.34
CA ILE A 37 15.79 2.45 -4.17
C ILE A 37 16.34 1.01 -4.09
N ASN A 38 17.59 0.81 -4.48
CA ASN A 38 18.27 -0.49 -4.47
C ASN A 38 18.98 -0.73 -3.13
N GLY A 39 18.18 -0.92 -2.08
CA GLY A 39 18.69 -1.28 -0.77
C GLY A 39 18.61 -2.79 -0.47
N VAL A 40 18.99 -3.14 0.76
CA VAL A 40 18.96 -4.49 1.32
C VAL A 40 18.46 -4.36 2.77
N PRO A 41 17.43 -5.12 3.20
CA PRO A 41 16.75 -6.17 2.44
C PRO A 41 15.71 -5.68 1.43
N LEU A 42 15.34 -4.39 1.46
CA LEU A 42 14.26 -3.87 0.61
C LEU A 42 14.81 -3.21 -0.66
N ARG A 43 14.29 -3.67 -1.80
CA ARG A 43 14.28 -2.88 -3.03
C ARG A 43 12.90 -2.29 -3.21
N VAL A 44 12.82 -0.96 -3.33
CA VAL A 44 11.55 -0.22 -3.46
C VAL A 44 11.52 0.48 -4.81
N ASN A 45 10.58 0.09 -5.65
CA ASN A 45 10.26 0.81 -6.88
C ASN A 45 9.16 1.84 -6.58
N VAL A 46 9.43 3.10 -6.91
CA VAL A 46 8.53 4.24 -6.69
C VAL A 46 8.09 4.78 -8.04
N GLY A 47 6.81 4.62 -8.36
CA GLY A 47 6.20 5.12 -9.59
C GLY A 47 5.97 6.63 -9.56
N ALA A 48 6.16 7.28 -10.70
CA ALA A 48 5.80 8.68 -10.93
C ALA A 48 4.29 8.91 -10.79
N ASP A 49 3.48 7.88 -11.02
CA ASP A 49 2.03 7.88 -10.81
C ASP A 49 1.62 7.67 -9.33
N ASN A 50 2.58 7.70 -8.40
CA ASN A 50 2.41 7.45 -6.98
C ASN A 50 2.16 5.99 -6.55
N SER A 51 2.35 5.01 -7.43
CA SER A 51 2.33 3.59 -7.07
C SER A 51 3.68 3.06 -6.54
N TYR A 52 3.69 1.78 -6.13
CA TYR A 52 4.87 1.09 -5.60
C TYR A 52 4.95 -0.37 -6.02
N GLN A 53 6.16 -0.93 -6.00
CA GLN A 53 6.38 -2.37 -5.82
C GLN A 53 7.59 -2.56 -4.90
N ILE A 54 7.54 -3.59 -4.07
CA ILE A 54 8.58 -3.87 -3.08
C ILE A 54 9.07 -5.29 -3.26
N PHE A 55 10.37 -5.47 -3.16
CA PHE A 55 11.01 -6.78 -3.13
C PHE A 55 11.77 -6.89 -1.82
N ASN A 56 11.69 -8.06 -1.18
CA ASN A 56 12.31 -8.28 0.12
C ASN A 56 13.13 -9.58 0.12
N SER A 57 14.45 -9.43 0.12
CA SER A 57 15.38 -10.57 0.10
C SER A 57 15.32 -11.46 1.34
N ASN A 58 14.70 -11.01 2.43
CA ASN A 58 14.56 -11.77 3.68
C ASN A 58 13.30 -12.64 3.72
N THR A 59 12.48 -12.64 2.66
CA THR A 59 11.28 -13.47 2.56
C THR A 59 11.52 -14.66 1.62
N PRO A 60 10.79 -15.78 1.78
CA PRO A 60 10.88 -16.92 0.85
C PRO A 60 10.62 -16.54 -0.61
N SER A 61 9.82 -15.49 -0.82
CA SER A 61 9.54 -14.91 -2.12
C SER A 61 10.68 -14.10 -2.72
N GLY A 62 11.84 -13.91 -2.08
CA GLY A 62 12.73 -12.74 -2.21
C GLY A 62 13.19 -12.19 -3.58
N SER A 63 12.83 -12.80 -4.70
CA SER A 63 12.94 -12.22 -6.05
C SER A 63 11.61 -11.68 -6.63
N LEU A 64 10.47 -12.08 -6.04
CA LEU A 64 9.12 -11.71 -6.38
C LEU A 64 8.64 -10.47 -5.59
N GLY A 65 7.72 -9.73 -6.20
CA GLY A 65 7.08 -8.58 -5.59
C GLY A 65 6.25 -8.94 -4.36
N GLN A 66 6.29 -8.09 -3.35
CA GLN A 66 5.52 -8.21 -2.10
C GLN A 66 4.12 -7.59 -2.21
N ILE A 67 3.82 -6.97 -3.35
CA ILE A 67 2.53 -6.39 -3.69
C ILE A 67 2.06 -7.06 -4.98
N TYR A 68 0.77 -7.37 -5.06
CA TYR A 68 0.18 -7.94 -6.28
C TYR A 68 0.13 -6.88 -7.40
N PRO A 69 0.37 -7.19 -8.69
CA PRO A 69 0.86 -8.46 -9.23
C PRO A 69 2.34 -8.71 -8.91
N THR A 70 2.64 -9.90 -8.39
CA THR A 70 3.97 -10.24 -7.86
C THR A 70 5.07 -10.34 -8.94
N ASN A 71 4.70 -10.60 -10.19
CA ASN A 71 5.61 -10.65 -11.34
C ASN A 71 5.86 -9.26 -11.97
N ALA A 72 5.22 -8.21 -11.46
CA ALA A 72 5.44 -6.85 -11.96
C ALA A 72 6.86 -6.38 -11.62
N ALA A 73 7.69 -6.20 -12.66
CA ALA A 73 9.07 -5.75 -12.50
C ALA A 73 9.19 -4.25 -12.14
N GLN A 74 8.14 -3.46 -12.40
CA GLN A 74 8.09 -2.02 -12.19
C GLN A 74 7.32 -1.70 -10.91
N THR A 75 6.07 -1.27 -11.01
CA THR A 75 5.14 -0.99 -9.91
C THR A 75 3.96 -1.95 -9.92
N ALA A 76 3.18 -1.95 -8.85
CA ALA A 76 2.08 -2.87 -8.59
C ALA A 76 0.96 -2.18 -7.80
N ASP A 77 -0.01 -2.94 -7.29
CA ASP A 77 -1.26 -2.47 -6.68
C ASP A 77 -1.06 -2.01 -5.22
N MET A 78 -0.10 -1.11 -5.01
CA MET A 78 0.06 -0.31 -3.81
C MET A 78 0.21 1.14 -4.22
N GLY A 79 -0.45 2.05 -3.51
CA GLY A 79 -0.38 3.46 -3.89
C GLY A 79 -0.89 4.44 -2.85
N TRP A 80 -0.59 5.70 -3.13
CA TRP A 80 -1.15 6.86 -2.46
C TRP A 80 -2.31 7.42 -3.28
N PHE A 81 -3.45 7.68 -2.63
CA PHE A 81 -4.65 8.22 -3.24
C PHE A 81 -5.06 9.52 -2.55
N VAL A 82 -5.61 10.46 -3.33
CA VAL A 82 -6.15 11.71 -2.79
C VAL A 82 -7.56 11.91 -3.33
N ARG A 83 -8.55 11.97 -2.45
CA ARG A 83 -9.91 12.36 -2.78
C ARG A 83 -10.09 13.85 -2.51
N VAL A 84 -10.63 14.57 -3.48
CA VAL A 84 -11.02 15.99 -3.36
C VAL A 84 -12.48 16.10 -3.73
N GLY A 85 -13.33 16.39 -2.74
CA GLY A 85 -14.78 16.27 -2.89
C GLY A 85 -15.19 14.84 -3.31
N THR A 86 -15.74 14.69 -4.52
CA THR A 86 -16.14 13.38 -5.08
C THR A 86 -15.10 12.75 -5.99
N THR A 87 -14.06 13.48 -6.39
CA THR A 87 -13.05 13.01 -7.34
C THR A 87 -11.95 12.27 -6.59
N LEU A 88 -11.67 11.03 -7.00
CA LEU A 88 -10.54 10.25 -6.48
C LEU A 88 -9.36 10.32 -7.46
N TYR A 89 -8.27 10.94 -7.03
CA TYR A 89 -6.99 10.91 -7.72
C TYR A 89 -6.21 9.65 -7.32
N ALA A 90 -5.83 8.85 -8.32
CA ALA A 90 -5.24 7.54 -8.12
C ALA A 90 -4.07 7.28 -9.07
N PRO A 91 -3.19 6.31 -8.75
CA PRO A 91 -2.20 5.81 -9.69
C PRO A 91 -2.83 5.26 -10.98
N ARG A 92 -2.03 5.21 -12.04
CA ARG A 92 -2.43 4.77 -13.38
C ARG A 92 -2.27 3.26 -13.49
N PHE A 93 -2.87 2.51 -12.56
CA PHE A 93 -2.71 1.06 -12.45
C PHE A 93 -3.03 0.31 -13.75
N GLY A 94 -4.03 0.78 -14.49
CA GLY A 94 -4.39 0.22 -15.79
C GLY A 94 -3.27 0.31 -16.84
N GLU A 95 -2.25 1.14 -16.64
CA GLU A 95 -1.10 1.29 -17.54
C GLU A 95 0.14 0.49 -17.07
N HIS A 96 0.04 -0.21 -15.94
CA HIS A 96 1.17 -0.97 -15.40
C HIS A 96 1.38 -2.25 -16.23
N PRO A 97 2.60 -2.54 -16.73
CA PRO A 97 2.85 -3.70 -17.60
C PRO A 97 2.53 -5.05 -16.97
N GLY A 98 2.58 -5.15 -15.63
CA GLY A 98 2.19 -6.35 -14.89
C GLY A 98 0.67 -6.56 -14.82
N GLY A 99 -0.12 -5.59 -15.31
CA GLY A 99 -1.56 -5.49 -15.12
C GLY A 99 -1.92 -5.09 -13.69
N THR A 100 -3.21 -5.19 -13.34
CA THR A 100 -3.73 -4.77 -12.03
C THR A 100 -5.00 -5.53 -11.61
N ALA A 101 -5.26 -5.59 -10.30
CA ALA A 101 -6.48 -6.07 -9.67
C ALA A 101 -7.30 -4.94 -9.00
N THR A 102 -7.03 -3.67 -9.31
CA THR A 102 -7.68 -2.51 -8.66
C THR A 102 -9.07 -2.15 -9.20
N GLY A 103 -9.74 -3.06 -9.93
CA GLY A 103 -11.01 -2.77 -10.63
C GLY A 103 -12.14 -2.29 -9.72
N SER A 104 -12.12 -2.66 -8.43
CA SER A 104 -13.13 -2.25 -7.46
C SER A 104 -12.97 -0.80 -6.97
N LEU A 105 -11.91 -0.07 -7.37
CA LEU A 105 -11.79 1.38 -7.11
C LEU A 105 -12.92 2.19 -7.75
N GLY A 106 -13.52 1.70 -8.83
CA GLY A 106 -14.49 2.45 -9.63
C GLY A 106 -13.81 3.56 -10.45
N ALA A 107 -14.53 4.67 -10.65
CA ALA A 107 -14.03 5.78 -11.45
C ALA A 107 -12.92 6.55 -10.72
N THR A 108 -11.78 6.74 -11.40
CA THR A 108 -10.65 7.50 -10.89
C THR A 108 -10.17 8.53 -11.90
N THR A 109 -9.51 9.57 -11.39
CA THR A 109 -8.76 10.54 -12.19
C THR A 109 -7.28 10.25 -11.99
N PRO A 110 -6.47 10.09 -13.04
CA PRO A 110 -5.04 9.89 -12.87
C PRO A 110 -4.36 11.14 -12.30
N TYR A 111 -3.27 10.94 -11.57
CA TYR A 111 -2.34 12.03 -11.24
C TYR A 111 -1.76 12.66 -12.52
N PHE A 112 -1.64 13.99 -12.55
CA PHE A 112 -0.86 14.66 -13.58
C PHE A 112 0.59 14.82 -13.10
N GLU A 113 1.41 13.85 -13.46
CA GLU A 113 2.81 13.73 -13.03
C GLU A 113 3.61 14.97 -13.42
N ALA A 114 4.24 15.61 -12.44
CA ALA A 114 5.06 16.81 -12.65
C ALA A 114 6.55 16.49 -12.56
N SER A 115 6.97 15.71 -11.56
CA SER A 115 8.35 15.27 -11.43
C SER A 115 8.51 14.00 -10.61
N LEU A 116 9.59 13.28 -10.90
CA LEU A 116 10.10 12.13 -10.15
C LEU A 116 11.62 12.32 -10.05
N THR A 117 12.16 12.28 -8.83
CA THR A 117 13.62 12.35 -8.65
C THR A 117 14.24 10.96 -8.86
N PRO A 118 15.52 10.88 -9.29
CA PRO A 118 16.29 9.67 -9.06
C PRO A 118 16.46 9.44 -7.54
N THR A 119 16.89 8.23 -7.17
CA THR A 119 17.29 7.92 -5.79
C THR A 119 18.49 8.77 -5.41
N ASN A 120 18.38 9.46 -4.28
CA ASN A 120 19.47 10.19 -3.63
C ASN A 120 19.80 9.59 -2.27
N GLY A 121 20.84 10.10 -1.59
CA GLY A 121 21.25 9.63 -0.26
C GLY A 121 22.19 8.43 -0.28
N ALA A 122 22.84 8.16 0.86
CA ALA A 122 23.82 7.08 1.01
C ALA A 122 23.24 5.79 1.63
N GLY A 123 21.96 5.80 2.03
CA GLY A 123 21.30 4.68 2.70
C GLY A 123 21.65 4.55 4.19
N THR A 124 22.31 5.53 4.80
CA THR A 124 22.62 5.52 6.24
C THR A 124 21.53 6.24 7.03
N SER A 125 21.49 6.11 8.36
CA SER A 125 20.54 6.87 9.19
C SER A 125 20.70 8.38 9.05
N ALA A 126 21.92 8.88 8.85
CA ALA A 126 22.21 10.30 8.64
C ALA A 126 21.95 10.77 7.20
N SER A 127 21.90 9.85 6.24
CA SER A 127 21.65 10.12 4.82
C SER A 127 20.85 8.96 4.23
N PRO A 128 19.56 8.83 4.58
CA PRO A 128 18.73 7.75 4.08
C PRO A 128 18.59 7.88 2.57
N TYR A 129 18.33 6.76 1.89
CA TYR A 129 17.90 6.84 0.50
C TYR A 129 16.59 7.63 0.43
N SER A 130 16.43 8.47 -0.59
CA SER A 130 15.20 9.22 -0.79
C SER A 130 14.81 9.39 -2.25
N VAL A 131 13.49 9.33 -2.50
CA VAL A 131 12.84 9.57 -3.78
C VAL A 131 11.64 10.49 -3.55
N THR A 132 11.48 11.52 -4.38
CA THR A 132 10.33 12.43 -4.33
C THR A 132 9.56 12.40 -5.64
N VAL A 133 8.22 12.35 -5.52
CA VAL A 133 7.25 12.48 -6.62
C VAL A 133 6.43 13.74 -6.38
N VAL A 134 6.24 14.55 -7.41
CA VAL A 134 5.31 15.69 -7.40
C VAL A 134 4.30 15.49 -8.52
N ALA A 135 3.02 15.70 -8.19
CA ALA A 135 1.93 15.61 -9.15
C ALA A 135 0.89 16.71 -8.90
N ASN A 136 0.22 17.15 -9.96
CA ASN A 136 -0.93 18.04 -9.86
C ASN A 136 -2.22 17.20 -9.82
N LEU A 137 -3.19 17.62 -9.00
CA LEU A 137 -4.50 16.97 -8.89
C LEU A 137 -5.49 17.63 -9.86
N GLY A 138 -5.22 17.48 -11.16
CA GLY A 138 -6.07 18.02 -12.22
C GLY A 138 -6.41 19.51 -12.02
N GLN A 139 -7.71 19.82 -12.04
CA GLN A 139 -8.22 21.18 -11.89
C GLN A 139 -8.51 21.57 -10.42
N SER A 140 -8.18 20.73 -9.44
CA SER A 140 -8.53 21.01 -8.04
C SER A 140 -7.68 22.12 -7.40
N GLY A 141 -6.66 22.63 -8.10
CA GLY A 141 -5.71 23.60 -7.53
C GLY A 141 -4.83 22.99 -6.43
N LEU A 142 -4.77 21.66 -6.29
CA LEU A 142 -3.92 20.98 -5.31
C LEU A 142 -2.68 20.38 -5.97
N VAL A 143 -1.55 20.48 -5.27
CA VAL A 143 -0.30 19.82 -5.61
C VAL A 143 -0.01 18.74 -4.57
N ALA A 144 0.17 17.52 -5.05
CA ALA A 144 0.55 16.35 -4.29
C ALA A 144 2.07 16.17 -4.32
N THR A 145 2.69 15.97 -3.17
CA THR A 145 4.11 15.63 -3.03
C THR A 145 4.27 14.40 -2.15
N LYS A 146 4.90 13.36 -2.68
CA LYS A 146 5.25 12.13 -1.99
C LYS A 146 6.76 12.05 -1.82
N THR A 147 7.25 11.89 -0.60
CA THR A 147 8.67 11.63 -0.34
C THR A 147 8.80 10.27 0.35
N ILE A 148 9.63 9.41 -0.21
CA ILE A 148 9.93 8.08 0.31
C ILE A 148 11.33 8.12 0.90
N THR A 149 11.52 7.62 2.11
CA THR A 149 12.84 7.48 2.73
C THR A 149 13.10 6.06 3.19
N TYR A 150 14.34 5.59 2.99
CA TYR A 150 14.74 4.25 3.38
C TYR A 150 16.17 4.24 3.95
N VAL A 151 16.31 3.76 5.18
CA VAL A 151 17.61 3.46 5.78
C VAL A 151 17.95 2.02 5.42
N ASN A 152 19.10 1.82 4.77
CA ASN A 152 19.54 0.51 4.33
C ASN A 152 19.75 -0.41 5.54
N GLY A 153 19.24 -1.64 5.44
CA GLY A 153 19.22 -2.62 6.52
C GLY A 153 17.87 -2.70 7.24
N GLU A 154 17.06 -1.65 7.18
CA GLU A 154 15.72 -1.66 7.78
C GLU A 154 14.75 -2.52 6.98
N ASN A 155 13.75 -3.06 7.66
CA ASN A 155 12.68 -3.84 7.03
C ASN A 155 11.41 -3.02 6.78
N TYR A 156 11.52 -1.69 6.83
CA TYR A 156 10.45 -0.76 6.49
C TYR A 156 11.04 0.44 5.74
N PHE A 157 10.19 1.14 5.01
CA PHE A 157 10.48 2.48 4.49
C PHE A 157 9.43 3.45 4.99
N SER A 158 9.79 4.73 5.08
CA SER A 158 8.92 5.80 5.54
C SER A 158 8.41 6.63 4.37
N GLU A 159 7.24 7.21 4.57
CA GLU A 159 6.45 7.86 3.54
C GLU A 159 5.93 9.18 4.12
N ARG A 160 6.18 10.27 3.39
CA ARG A 160 5.57 11.57 3.66
C ARG A 160 4.69 11.95 2.48
N PHE A 161 3.39 12.09 2.75
CA PHE A 161 2.41 12.58 1.81
C PHE A 161 2.06 14.02 2.16
N ARG A 162 2.19 14.93 1.20
CA ARG A 162 1.80 16.33 1.38
C ARG A 162 0.87 16.76 0.26
N VAL A 163 -0.24 17.39 0.63
CA VAL A 163 -1.14 18.05 -0.31
C VAL A 163 -1.11 19.54 0.00
N ARG A 164 -0.72 20.36 -0.97
CA ARG A 164 -0.69 21.81 -0.87
C ARG A 164 -1.78 22.42 -1.74
N ASN A 165 -2.54 23.35 -1.18
CA ASN A 165 -3.54 24.10 -1.91
C ASN A 165 -2.94 25.36 -2.51
N THR A 166 -3.00 25.43 -3.84
CA THR A 166 -2.56 26.57 -4.66
C THR A 166 -3.73 27.31 -5.32
N GLY A 167 -4.96 26.80 -5.12
CA GLY A 167 -6.20 27.43 -5.56
C GLY A 167 -6.72 28.50 -4.60
N GLY A 168 -7.89 29.05 -4.94
CA GLY A 168 -8.53 30.14 -4.19
C GLY A 168 -9.59 29.70 -3.17
N ASN A 169 -9.97 28.42 -3.14
CA ASN A 169 -10.99 27.87 -2.25
C ASN A 169 -10.39 26.91 -1.23
N THR A 170 -11.04 26.74 -0.09
CA THR A 170 -10.74 25.65 0.84
C THR A 170 -11.20 24.32 0.25
N GLU A 171 -10.35 23.30 0.33
CA GLU A 171 -10.62 21.96 -0.21
C GLU A 171 -10.76 20.92 0.89
N GLN A 172 -11.79 20.06 0.79
CA GLN A 172 -11.92 18.86 1.61
C GLN A 172 -11.10 17.74 0.98
N VAL A 173 -10.10 17.25 1.72
CA VAL A 173 -9.13 16.29 1.22
C VAL A 173 -9.17 15.02 2.07
N THR A 174 -9.30 13.87 1.43
CA THR A 174 -9.07 12.57 2.07
C THR A 174 -7.87 11.89 1.43
N ILE A 175 -6.88 11.52 2.23
CA ILE A 175 -5.68 10.79 1.81
C ILE A 175 -5.86 9.31 2.17
N PHE A 176 -5.49 8.42 1.25
CA PHE A 176 -5.39 6.99 1.50
C PHE A 176 -4.01 6.45 1.14
N LEU A 177 -3.53 5.49 1.93
CA LEU A 177 -2.46 4.56 1.55
C LEU A 177 -3.07 3.17 1.54
N GLY A 178 -2.98 2.45 0.44
CA GLY A 178 -3.58 1.12 0.32
C GLY A 178 -2.74 0.15 -0.52
N SER A 179 -2.90 -1.15 -0.25
CA SER A 179 -2.22 -2.22 -0.99
C SER A 179 -3.06 -3.48 -1.13
N ASP A 180 -2.79 -4.22 -2.22
CA ASP A 180 -3.07 -5.64 -2.41
C ASP A 180 -1.81 -6.45 -2.04
N ILE A 181 -1.89 -7.23 -0.96
CA ILE A 181 -0.72 -7.76 -0.26
C ILE A 181 -0.37 -9.16 -0.79
N TYR A 182 0.86 -9.31 -1.29
CA TYR A 182 1.43 -10.61 -1.63
C TYR A 182 2.53 -10.98 -0.63
N LEU A 183 2.23 -11.90 0.28
CA LEU A 183 3.05 -12.15 1.47
C LEU A 183 3.65 -13.55 1.46
N ALA A 184 4.98 -13.64 1.60
CA ALA A 184 5.71 -14.89 1.77
C ALA A 184 5.37 -15.96 0.72
N ASN A 185 5.40 -15.56 -0.56
CA ASN A 185 5.09 -16.42 -1.71
C ASN A 185 3.62 -16.91 -1.76
N SER A 186 2.70 -16.13 -1.20
CA SER A 186 1.28 -16.43 -1.17
C SER A 186 0.46 -15.18 -1.45
N ASP A 187 -0.50 -15.32 -2.34
CA ASP A 187 -1.59 -14.36 -2.62
C ASP A 187 -2.72 -14.49 -1.59
N SER A 188 -2.40 -15.06 -0.44
CA SER A 188 -3.34 -15.27 0.66
C SER A 188 -2.62 -15.09 1.98
N GLY A 189 -3.24 -14.28 2.83
CA GLY A 189 -2.79 -13.97 4.18
C GLY A 189 -3.99 -13.83 5.10
N VAL A 190 -3.69 -13.68 6.38
CA VAL A 190 -4.70 -13.35 7.39
C VAL A 190 -4.70 -11.85 7.58
N PRO A 191 -5.82 -11.14 7.34
CA PRO A 191 -5.90 -9.74 7.68
C PRO A 191 -5.55 -9.51 9.14
N PHE A 192 -4.73 -8.51 9.40
CA PHE A 192 -4.10 -8.33 10.70
C PHE A 192 -4.09 -6.86 11.08
N ARG A 193 -4.24 -6.62 12.39
CA ARG A 193 -4.02 -5.32 13.00
C ARG A 193 -3.05 -5.50 14.15
N GLU A 194 -1.86 -4.92 14.01
CA GLU A 194 -0.81 -5.09 15.01
C GLU A 194 -1.23 -4.42 16.33
N PRO A 195 -1.22 -5.14 17.47
CA PRO A 195 -1.81 -4.65 18.72
C PRO A 195 -1.18 -3.37 19.30
N THR A 196 0.11 -3.14 19.07
CA THR A 196 0.88 -2.06 19.71
C THR A 196 0.71 -0.72 18.98
N SER A 197 0.87 -0.73 17.66
CA SER A 197 0.74 0.42 16.76
C SER A 197 -0.68 0.63 16.26
N GLY A 198 -1.52 -0.41 16.28
CA GLY A 198 -2.80 -0.41 15.60
C GLY A 198 -2.70 -0.44 14.06
N SER A 199 -1.53 -0.81 13.52
CA SER A 199 -1.25 -0.82 12.08
C SER A 199 -2.05 -1.93 11.36
N PRO A 200 -2.88 -1.60 10.35
CA PRO A 200 -3.52 -2.62 9.51
C PRO A 200 -2.52 -3.25 8.54
N GLY A 201 -2.80 -4.48 8.12
CA GLY A 201 -1.95 -5.22 7.22
C GLY A 201 -2.38 -6.66 6.99
N GLY A 202 -1.42 -7.49 6.60
CA GLY A 202 -1.56 -8.94 6.47
C GLY A 202 -0.46 -9.67 7.22
N ARG A 203 -0.76 -10.88 7.66
CA ARG A 203 0.23 -11.85 8.16
C ARG A 203 0.09 -13.19 7.44
N THR A 204 1.12 -14.02 7.49
CA THR A 204 1.07 -15.33 6.85
C THR A 204 -0.03 -16.23 7.42
N CYS A 205 -0.57 -17.11 6.59
CA CYS A 205 -1.53 -18.12 7.05
C CYS A 205 -0.90 -19.15 8.00
N ALA A 206 -1.74 -19.90 8.70
CA ALA A 206 -1.28 -20.93 9.63
C ALA A 206 -0.37 -21.95 8.93
N GLY A 207 0.73 -22.33 9.61
CA GLY A 207 1.70 -23.31 9.10
C GLY A 207 2.94 -22.71 8.43
N VAL A 208 3.03 -21.38 8.29
CA VAL A 208 4.24 -20.69 7.82
C VAL A 208 5.12 -20.27 9.02
N THR A 209 6.39 -20.68 9.01
CA THR A 209 7.36 -20.36 10.06
C THR A 209 8.67 -19.85 9.42
N PRO A 210 9.18 -18.67 9.82
CA PRO A 210 8.58 -17.73 10.77
C PRO A 210 7.31 -17.06 10.20
N GLU A 211 6.51 -16.42 11.05
CA GLU A 211 5.42 -15.55 10.60
C GLU A 211 6.03 -14.29 9.96
N TYR A 212 5.51 -13.91 8.79
CA TYR A 212 5.85 -12.66 8.13
C TYR A 212 4.63 -11.74 8.15
N THR A 213 4.85 -10.42 8.15
CA THR A 213 3.80 -9.40 8.07
C THR A 213 4.11 -8.38 6.98
N ILE A 214 3.06 -7.78 6.42
CA ILE A 214 3.13 -6.50 5.71
C ILE A 214 2.18 -5.55 6.42
N LEU A 215 2.69 -4.45 6.96
CA LEU A 215 1.92 -3.49 7.76
C LEU A 215 2.05 -2.09 7.19
N HIS A 216 0.94 -1.35 7.15
CA HIS A 216 0.94 0.09 6.96
C HIS A 216 0.85 0.76 8.34
N ILE A 217 1.91 1.49 8.70
CA ILE A 217 2.11 2.05 10.04
C ILE A 217 1.79 3.55 10.02
N PRO A 218 0.69 3.99 10.65
CA PRO A 218 0.35 5.42 10.69
C PRO A 218 1.27 6.16 11.68
N LEU A 219 2.22 6.97 11.17
CA LEU A 219 3.05 7.83 12.02
C LEU A 219 2.34 9.15 12.36
N THR A 220 1.47 9.61 11.46
CA THR A 220 0.36 10.52 11.77
C THR A 220 -0.87 9.68 12.09
N PRO A 221 -1.56 9.89 13.23
CA PRO A 221 -2.75 9.11 13.58
C PRO A 221 -3.78 9.08 12.44
N ALA A 222 -4.14 7.88 12.00
CA ALA A 222 -5.14 7.70 10.96
C ALA A 222 -6.55 7.92 11.52
N ASN A 223 -7.42 8.55 10.73
CA ASN A 223 -8.84 8.69 11.09
C ASN A 223 -9.57 7.35 10.96
N ARG A 224 -9.21 6.57 9.94
CA ARG A 224 -9.81 5.26 9.65
C ARG A 224 -8.79 4.30 9.06
N TYR A 225 -9.09 3.00 9.14
CA TYR A 225 -8.27 1.93 8.57
C TYR A 225 -9.15 0.80 8.05
N THR A 226 -8.57 -0.13 7.29
CA THR A 226 -9.17 -1.43 7.03
C THR A 226 -8.09 -2.47 6.74
N ALA A 227 -8.36 -3.74 7.04
CA ALA A 227 -7.58 -4.88 6.60
C ALA A 227 -8.55 -6.02 6.28
N VAL A 228 -8.89 -6.21 5.01
CA VAL A 228 -9.96 -7.13 4.56
C VAL A 228 -9.57 -7.71 3.20
N GLY A 229 -10.50 -8.41 2.50
CA GLY A 229 -10.25 -8.88 1.14
C GLY A 229 -9.86 -7.73 0.19
N TYR A 230 -8.89 -7.95 -0.70
CA TYR A 230 -8.29 -6.90 -1.55
C TYR A 230 -9.35 -6.06 -2.29
N SER A 231 -10.37 -6.70 -2.86
CA SER A 231 -11.44 -6.03 -3.61
C SER A 231 -12.27 -5.08 -2.74
N SER A 232 -12.49 -5.46 -1.47
CA SER A 232 -13.19 -4.63 -0.50
C SER A 232 -12.35 -3.42 -0.09
N VAL A 233 -11.03 -3.57 0.04
CA VAL A 233 -10.12 -2.44 0.28
C VAL A 233 -10.23 -1.42 -0.85
N TRP A 234 -10.16 -1.88 -2.10
CA TRP A 234 -10.32 -1.02 -3.27
C TRP A 234 -11.70 -0.36 -3.34
N SER A 235 -12.77 -1.11 -3.06
CA SER A 235 -14.13 -0.54 -3.01
C SER A 235 -14.28 0.55 -1.94
N GLN A 236 -13.64 0.39 -0.77
CA GLN A 236 -13.70 1.39 0.30
C GLN A 236 -12.93 2.68 -0.05
N ILE A 237 -11.73 2.54 -0.66
CA ILE A 237 -10.97 3.69 -1.17
C ILE A 237 -11.77 4.42 -2.26
N GLY A 238 -12.33 3.68 -3.22
CA GLY A 238 -13.22 4.21 -4.26
C GLY A 238 -14.44 4.94 -3.70
N GLY A 239 -15.06 4.36 -2.68
CA GLY A 239 -16.18 4.94 -1.94
C GLY A 239 -15.82 6.15 -1.07
N GLY A 240 -14.53 6.38 -0.81
CA GLY A 240 -14.03 7.53 -0.05
C GLY A 240 -14.09 7.36 1.47
N GLN A 241 -14.32 6.15 1.99
CA GLN A 241 -14.36 5.91 3.42
C GLN A 241 -14.02 4.46 3.78
N LEU A 242 -13.04 4.28 4.68
CA LEU A 242 -12.70 2.99 5.29
C LEU A 242 -13.61 2.67 6.47
N ASP A 243 -13.83 1.38 6.75
CA ASP A 243 -14.85 0.92 7.69
C ASP A 243 -14.34 0.61 9.12
N ASN A 244 -13.04 0.72 9.38
CA ASN A 244 -12.41 0.33 10.65
C ASN A 244 -12.54 -1.17 10.97
N THR A 245 -12.57 -2.03 9.95
CA THR A 245 -12.69 -3.47 10.14
C THR A 245 -11.39 -4.22 9.86
N VAL A 246 -11.27 -5.37 10.53
CA VAL A 246 -10.24 -6.37 10.27
C VAL A 246 -10.97 -7.65 9.95
N GLY A 247 -10.73 -8.19 8.76
CA GLY A 247 -11.28 -9.46 8.30
C GLY A 247 -10.69 -10.64 9.06
N THR A 248 -11.18 -11.84 8.75
CA THR A 248 -10.69 -13.09 9.32
C THR A 248 -10.48 -14.13 8.22
N GLY A 249 -9.79 -15.22 8.56
CA GLY A 249 -9.47 -16.29 7.62
C GLY A 249 -8.21 -16.01 6.80
N CYS A 250 -7.72 -17.05 6.13
CA CYS A 250 -6.65 -16.98 5.14
C CYS A 250 -7.29 -16.64 3.79
N ILE A 251 -7.18 -15.38 3.35
CA ILE A 251 -7.85 -14.84 2.16
C ILE A 251 -6.87 -13.98 1.35
N ASP A 252 -7.22 -13.71 0.11
CA ASP A 252 -6.56 -12.68 -0.71
C ASP A 252 -6.86 -11.30 -0.12
N ASN A 253 -5.92 -10.78 0.69
CA ASN A 253 -6.14 -9.65 1.59
C ASN A 253 -5.35 -8.42 1.16
N GLY A 254 -5.95 -7.25 1.44
CA GLY A 254 -5.28 -5.97 1.37
C GLY A 254 -5.36 -5.24 2.70
N ALA A 255 -4.77 -4.05 2.75
CA ALA A 255 -4.94 -3.13 3.87
C ALA A 255 -4.88 -1.68 3.40
N ALA A 256 -5.51 -0.79 4.17
CA ALA A 256 -5.43 0.64 3.92
C ALA A 256 -5.55 1.49 5.18
N LEU A 257 -5.01 2.70 5.08
CA LEU A 257 -5.11 3.80 6.05
C LEU A 257 -5.81 5.00 5.41
N GLN A 258 -6.49 5.82 6.21
CA GLN A 258 -7.20 7.03 5.79
C GLN A 258 -6.95 8.21 6.73
N TRP A 259 -6.75 9.39 6.14
CA TRP A 259 -6.69 10.68 6.84
C TRP A 259 -7.58 11.72 6.15
N ASN A 260 -8.26 12.56 6.93
CA ASN A 260 -9.17 13.61 6.45
C ASN A 260 -8.67 14.98 6.88
N PHE A 261 -8.68 15.93 5.94
CA PHE A 261 -8.21 17.29 6.15
C PHE A 261 -9.14 18.30 5.48
N GLU A 262 -9.14 19.51 6.04
CA GLU A 262 -9.57 20.73 5.37
C GLU A 262 -8.31 21.53 5.03
N VAL A 263 -8.11 21.86 3.75
CA VAL A 263 -6.90 22.55 3.28
C VAL A 263 -7.29 23.91 2.72
N ALA A 264 -7.11 24.95 3.52
CA ALA A 264 -7.38 26.34 3.14
C ALA A 264 -6.45 26.81 1.99
N PRO A 265 -6.83 27.89 1.24
CA PRO A 265 -5.98 28.49 0.22
C PRO A 265 -4.57 28.80 0.74
N GLY A 266 -3.54 28.37 0.01
CA GLY A 266 -2.14 28.51 0.41
C GLY A 266 -1.66 27.53 1.51
N GLY A 267 -2.59 26.81 2.15
CA GLY A 267 -2.32 25.84 3.20
C GLY A 267 -1.81 24.50 2.67
N SER A 268 -1.45 23.61 3.59
CA SER A 268 -1.10 22.23 3.27
C SER A 268 -1.45 21.26 4.40
N ALA A 269 -1.81 20.03 4.03
CA ALA A 269 -1.87 18.89 4.92
C ALA A 269 -0.66 17.97 4.68
N THR A 270 -0.09 17.44 5.75
CA THR A 270 1.03 16.47 5.71
C THR A 270 0.68 15.26 6.55
N VAL A 271 0.91 14.07 5.99
CA VAL A 271 0.78 12.77 6.63
C VAL A 271 2.14 12.08 6.60
N LEU A 272 2.50 11.46 7.72
CA LEU A 272 3.62 10.54 7.83
C LEU A 272 3.08 9.10 8.00
N SER A 273 3.66 8.17 7.26
CA SER A 273 3.37 6.73 7.33
C SER A 273 4.68 5.95 7.17
N ALA A 274 4.65 4.66 7.46
CA ALA A 274 5.66 3.72 7.01
C ALA A 274 5.00 2.44 6.51
N THR A 275 5.71 1.66 5.70
CA THR A 275 5.28 0.32 5.30
C THR A 275 6.39 -0.68 5.61
N SER A 276 6.08 -1.69 6.43
CA SER A 276 7.05 -2.69 6.91
C SER A 276 6.81 -4.07 6.32
N PHE A 277 7.88 -4.86 6.21
CA PHE A 277 7.87 -6.20 5.63
C PHE A 277 8.62 -7.19 6.55
N GLY A 278 8.04 -8.37 6.73
CA GLY A 278 8.61 -9.43 7.57
C GLY A 278 8.27 -9.25 9.05
N ALA A 279 9.27 -9.26 9.93
CA ALA A 279 9.02 -9.08 11.36
C ALA A 279 8.42 -7.71 11.66
N VAL A 280 7.58 -7.62 12.69
CA VAL A 280 7.07 -6.32 13.16
C VAL A 280 8.28 -5.47 13.61
N PRO A 281 8.49 -4.27 13.05
CA PRO A 281 9.61 -3.43 13.44
C PRO A 281 9.44 -2.93 14.89
N PRO A 282 10.52 -2.54 15.59
CA PRO A 282 10.41 -1.96 16.94
C PRO A 282 9.57 -0.68 16.94
N ILE A 283 8.29 -0.78 17.30
CA ILE A 283 7.33 0.32 17.14
C ILE A 283 7.60 1.49 18.11
N THR A 284 8.32 1.24 19.20
CA THR A 284 8.77 2.27 20.15
C THR A 284 9.64 3.36 19.50
N GLN A 285 10.21 3.10 18.33
CA GLN A 285 10.95 4.10 17.54
C GLN A 285 10.05 5.18 16.91
N PHE A 286 8.73 4.96 16.88
CA PHE A 286 7.77 5.82 16.19
C PHE A 286 6.96 6.72 17.11
N ASN A 287 7.32 6.88 18.40
CA ASN A 287 6.64 7.70 19.43
C ASN A 287 5.52 8.60 18.85
N ILE A 288 4.33 8.00 18.67
CA ILE A 288 3.18 8.57 17.94
C ILE A 288 2.48 9.56 18.88
N THR A 289 3.23 10.50 19.43
CA THR A 289 2.75 11.52 20.36
C THR A 289 3.12 12.93 19.91
N ASP A 290 4.07 13.10 18.98
CA ASP A 290 4.42 14.42 18.41
C ASP A 290 4.82 14.31 16.94
N VAL A 291 3.96 14.81 16.05
CA VAL A 291 4.29 15.02 14.64
C VAL A 291 4.91 16.43 14.55
N ASN A 292 6.23 16.54 14.39
CA ASN A 292 6.84 17.82 14.04
C ASN A 292 6.71 18.04 12.52
N PRO A 293 5.86 18.98 12.05
CA PRO A 293 5.68 19.24 10.62
C PRO A 293 6.94 19.78 9.91
N ALA A 294 8.01 20.09 10.65
CA ALA A 294 9.25 20.68 10.15
C ALA A 294 10.41 19.68 9.94
N GLN A 295 10.16 18.37 9.91
CA GLN A 295 11.21 17.41 9.53
C GLN A 295 11.45 17.52 8.00
N VAL A 296 12.43 18.40 7.69
CA VAL A 296 13.16 18.81 6.47
C VAL A 296 12.72 18.18 5.14
#